data_AF-A0A658NJD2-F1
#
_entry.id   AF-A0A658NJD2-F1
#
_cell.length_a   1.000
_cell.length_b   1.000
_cell.length_c   1.000
_cell.angle_alpha   90.00
_cell.angle_beta   90.00
_cell.angle_gamma   90.00
#
_symmetry.space_group_name_H-M   'P 1'
#
loop_
_entity.id
_entity.type
_entity.pdbx_description
1 polymer ?
#
loop_
_entity_poly.entity_id
_entity_poly.type
_entity_poly.pdbx_seq_one_letter_code
_entity_poly.pdbx_strand_id
1 'polypeptide(L)' 'MTITNIEIKARTERGDAIRTILLEAGAEFRGTDHQKDTYFRVPSGRLKLREGNIENQLIHYRRADQEG' A
#
# COMPACT_ATOMS: atom_id res chain seq x y z
N MET A 1 10.62 16.27 6.74
CA MET A 1 9.95 15.40 7.72
C MET A 1 9.99 13.98 7.19
N THR A 2 10.48 13.02 7.98
CA THR A 2 10.50 11.61 7.60
C THR A 2 9.14 11.01 7.97
N ILE A 3 8.32 10.71 6.99
CA ILE A 3 7.04 10.02 7.22
C ILE A 3 7.36 8.55 7.43
N THR A 4 7.01 8.01 8.60
CA THR A 4 7.06 6.56 8.85
C THR A 4 5.75 5.97 8.38
N ASN A 5 5.77 5.17 7.31
CA ASN A 5 4.60 4.45 6.84
C ASN A 5 4.45 3.15 7.64
N ILE A 6 3.31 2.97 8.31
CA ILE A 6 2.92 1.73 8.99
C ILE A 6 1.71 1.17 8.24
N GLU A 7 1.88 0.00 7.62
CA GLU A 7 0.87 -0.64 6.77
C GLU A 7 0.57 -2.06 7.28
N ILE A 8 -0.72 -2.40 7.41
CA ILE A 8 -1.20 -3.74 7.78
C ILE A 8 -1.95 -4.32 6.58
N LYS A 9 -1.68 -5.59 6.25
CA LYS A 9 -2.36 -6.31 5.16
C LYS A 9 -3.08 -7.53 5.69
N ALA A 10 -4.33 -7.70 5.28
CA ALA A 10 -5.13 -8.88 5.57
C ALA A 10 -5.79 -9.39 4.27
N ARG A 11 -5.87 -10.70 4.11
CA ARG A 11 -6.61 -11.34 3.01
C ARG A 11 -8.11 -11.30 3.33
N THR A 12 -8.93 -10.96 2.34
CA THR A 12 -10.39 -10.92 2.49
C THR A 12 -11.07 -11.10 1.14
N GLU A 13 -12.26 -11.69 1.16
CA GLU A 13 -13.18 -11.77 0.02
C GLU A 13 -14.39 -10.84 0.20
N ARG A 14 -14.46 -10.13 1.34
CA ARG A 14 -15.62 -9.30 1.76
C ARG A 14 -15.45 -7.82 1.39
N GLY A 15 -14.99 -7.54 0.16
CA GLY A 15 -14.67 -6.17 -0.29
C GLY A 15 -15.83 -5.18 -0.15
N ASP A 16 -17.04 -5.59 -0.53
CA ASP A 16 -18.22 -4.73 -0.47
C ASP A 16 -18.62 -4.38 0.97
N ALA A 17 -18.55 -5.36 1.88
CA ALA A 17 -18.85 -5.13 3.30
C ALA A 17 -17.85 -4.14 3.93
N ILE A 18 -16.57 -4.23 3.56
CA ILE A 18 -15.54 -3.28 4.02
C ILE A 18 -15.83 -1.88 3.49
N ARG A 19 -16.24 -1.76 2.22
CA ARG A 19 -16.63 -0.48 1.63
C ARG A 19 -17.80 0.16 2.40
N THR A 20 -18.83 -0.62 2.75
CA THR A 20 -19.96 -0.11 3.55
C THR A 20 -19.49 0.42 4.91
N ILE A 21 -18.67 -0.35 5.64
CA ILE A 21 -18.12 0.06 6.94
C ILE A 21 -17.34 1.38 6.83
N LEU A 22 -16.51 1.52 5.79
CA LEU A 22 -15.72 2.73 5.56
C LEU A 22 -16.61 3.95 5.31
N LEU A 23 -17.67 3.81 4.51
CA LEU A 23 -18.62 4.88 4.24
C LEU A 23 -19.40 5.30 5.49
N GLU A 24 -19.87 4.33 6.28
CA GLU A 24 -20.54 4.58 7.56
C GLU A 24 -19.62 5.27 8.59
N ALA A 25 -18.33 4.96 8.55
CA ALA A 25 -17.31 5.63 9.36
C ALA A 25 -16.89 7.02 8.84
N GLY A 26 -17.46 7.49 7.72
CA GLY A 26 -17.16 8.80 7.14
C GLY A 26 -15.83 8.87 6.39
N ALA A 27 -15.32 7.74 5.88
CA ALA A 27 -14.11 7.73 5.06
C ALA A 27 -14.32 8.47 3.73
N GLU A 28 -13.33 9.28 3.33
CA GLU A 28 -13.37 10.01 2.07
C GLU A 28 -12.92 9.14 0.90
N PHE A 29 -13.72 9.07 -0.15
CA PHE A 29 -13.34 8.40 -1.39
C PHE A 29 -12.51 9.32 -2.28
N ARG A 30 -11.22 8.99 -2.45
CA ARG A 30 -10.27 9.76 -3.27
C ARG A 30 -10.14 9.29 -4.74
N GLY A 31 -10.84 8.22 -5.11
CA GLY A 31 -10.75 7.61 -6.44
C GLY A 31 -10.10 6.22 -6.42
N THR A 32 -10.00 5.61 -7.60
CA THR A 32 -9.29 4.34 -7.79
C THR A 32 -7.87 4.63 -8.30
N ASP A 33 -6.86 4.05 -7.63
CA ASP A 33 -5.46 4.20 -8.02
C ASP A 33 -4.96 2.94 -8.74
N HIS A 34 -4.53 3.10 -9.98
CA HIS A 34 -3.94 2.05 -10.78
C HIS A 34 -2.42 2.03 -10.57
N GLN A 35 -2.00 1.29 -9.55
CA GLN A 35 -0.61 1.27 -9.09
C GLN A 35 0.26 0.28 -9.87
N LYS A 36 1.42 0.73 -10.32
CA LYS A 36 2.51 -0.08 -10.88
C LYS A 36 3.74 0.00 -9.97
N ASP A 37 4.21 -1.15 -9.52
CA ASP A 37 5.41 -1.26 -8.69
C ASP A 37 6.60 -1.77 -9.52
N THR A 38 7.65 -0.95 -9.65
CA THR A 38 8.93 -1.32 -10.27
C THR A 38 9.96 -1.60 -9.18
N TYR A 39 10.49 -2.82 -9.13
CA TYR A 39 11.47 -3.25 -8.12
C TYR A 39 12.91 -3.11 -8.62
N PHE A 40 13.80 -2.66 -7.73
CA PHE A 40 15.22 -2.49 -8.03
C PHE A 40 16.07 -3.50 -7.26
N ARG A 41 17.16 -3.96 -7.88
CA ARG A 41 18.21 -4.72 -7.19
C ARG A 41 19.04 -3.75 -6.35
N VAL A 42 19.06 -3.96 -5.05
CA VAL A 42 19.81 -3.13 -4.08
C VAL A 42 20.61 -4.03 -3.12
N PRO A 43 21.67 -3.52 -2.47
CA PRO A 43 22.50 -4.34 -1.57
C PRO A 43 21.77 -4.88 -0.33
N SER A 44 20.76 -4.17 0.17
CA SER A 44 20.02 -4.57 1.38
C SER A 44 18.58 -4.06 1.38
N GLY A 45 17.65 -4.90 1.82
CA GLY A 45 16.23 -4.61 1.88
C GLY A 45 15.56 -4.69 0.51
N ARG A 46 14.43 -4.01 0.36
CA ARG A 46 13.69 -3.91 -0.90
C ARG A 46 13.49 -2.45 -1.25
N LEU A 47 13.75 -2.11 -2.51
CA LEU A 47 13.48 -0.79 -3.07
C LEU A 47 12.49 -0.94 -4.22
N LYS A 48 11.42 -0.17 -4.17
CA LYS A 48 10.47 -0.07 -5.28
C LYS A 48 10.08 1.36 -5.55
N LEU A 49 9.86 1.67 -6.83
CA LEU A 49 9.16 2.86 -7.27
C LEU A 49 7.70 2.45 -7.50
N ARG A 50 6.78 3.07 -6.75
CA ARG A 50 5.34 2.96 -6.96
C ARG A 50 4.87 4.14 -7.77
N GLU A 51 4.21 3.85 -8.87
CA GLU A 51 3.60 4.85 -9.75
C GLU A 51 2.10 4.62 -9.83
N GLY A 52 1.33 5.70 -9.72
CA GLY A 52 -0.13 5.68 -9.71
C GLY A 52 -0.71 6.98 -10.25
N ASN A 53 -2.00 6.97 -10.57
CA ASN A 53 -2.72 8.18 -10.98
C ASN A 53 -3.11 9.09 -9.80
N ILE A 54 -2.99 8.59 -8.57
CA ILE A 54 -3.24 9.37 -7.35
C ILE A 54 -1.94 9.61 -6.58
N GLU A 55 -1.16 8.56 -6.33
CA GLU A 55 0.06 8.65 -5.52
C GLU A 55 1.27 8.06 -6.24
N ASN A 56 2.44 8.68 -6.01
CA ASN A 56 3.72 8.22 -6.53
C ASN A 56 4.75 8.26 -5.39
N GLN A 57 5.47 7.17 -5.17
CA GLN A 57 6.41 7.08 -4.05
C GLN A 57 7.61 6.17 -4.34
N LEU A 58 8.79 6.60 -3.93
CA LEU A 58 9.97 5.73 -3.81
C LEU A 58 10.02 5.14 -2.40
N ILE A 59 9.93 3.81 -2.30
CA ILE A 59 9.76 3.10 -1.03
C ILE A 59 10.94 2.16 -0.81
N HIS A 60 11.71 2.42 0.25
CA HIS A 60 12.71 1.49 0.78
C HIS A 60 12.20 0.88 2.08
N TYR A 61 12.24 -0.45 2.20
CA TYR A 61 11.77 -1.14 3.41
C TYR A 61 12.53 -2.43 3.65
N ARG A 62 12.50 -2.88 4.91
CA ARG A 62 13.00 -4.18 5.34
C ARG A 62 11.81 -5.00 5.82
N ARG A 63 11.59 -6.16 5.21
CA ARG A 63 10.58 -7.14 5.62
C ARG A 63 11.23 -8.51 5.56
N ALA A 64 11.07 -9.31 6.61
CA ALA A 64 11.49 -10.70 6.59
C ALA A 64 10.64 -11.49 5.58
N ASP A 65 11.24 -12.49 4.95
CA ASP A 65 10.52 -13.48 4.15
C ASP A 65 9.83 -14.49 5.09
N GLN A 66 8.79 -14.01 5.76
CA GLN A 66 7.94 -14.82 6.62
C GLN A 66 6.56 -14.95 5.99
N GLU A 67 6.04 -16.17 5.98
CA GLU A 67 4.64 -16.45 5.63
C GLU A 67 3.70 -15.78 6.64
N GLY A 68 2.53 -15.35 6.16
CA GLY A 68 1.49 -14.72 6.98
C GLY A 68 0.11 -15.22 6.59
#